data_AF-D1AR78-F1
#
_entry.id   AF-D1AR78-F1
#
_cell.length_a   1.000
_cell.length_b   1.000
_cell.length_c   1.000
_cell.angle_alpha   90.00
_cell.angle_beta   90.00
_cell.angle_gamma   90.00
#
_symmetry.space_group_name_H-M   'P 1'
#
loop_
_entity.id
_entity.type
_entity.pdbx_description
1 polymer ?
#
loop_
_entity_poly.entity_id
_entity_poly.type
_entity_poly.pdbx_seq_one_letter_code
_entity_poly.pdbx_strand_id
1 'polypeptide(L)'
;MIRKLMILAGLFMMFQFGFSLSCSMPRRYEIKENDILYSGISVKGVDKSSFKKLDINLAKDKNNIYYRGKNLKNLDLETFKVVSWYEPVPHPVWGMSCKFRYIERFRDKNGEYGIEDISDGELKLEERE
;
A
#
# COMPACT_ATOMS: atom_id res chain seq x y z
N MET A 1 -37.02 -21.95 29.15
CA MET A 1 -35.84 -22.38 28.36
C MET A 1 -35.64 -21.54 27.11
N ILE A 2 -36.68 -21.25 26.32
CA ILE A 2 -36.63 -20.47 25.06
C ILE A 2 -35.98 -19.08 25.20
N ARG A 3 -36.26 -18.36 26.31
CA ARG A 3 -35.70 -17.01 26.55
C ARG A 3 -34.18 -16.98 26.69
N LYS A 4 -33.57 -18.02 27.28
CA LYS A 4 -32.11 -18.16 27.41
C LYS A 4 -31.46 -18.56 26.07
N LEU A 5 -32.16 -19.34 25.25
CA LEU A 5 -31.72 -19.75 23.91
C LEU A 5 -31.67 -18.57 22.93
N MET A 6 -32.65 -17.65 23.02
CA MET A 6 -32.66 -16.44 22.19
C MET A 6 -31.55 -15.45 22.56
N ILE A 7 -31.21 -15.32 23.85
CA ILE A 7 -30.08 -14.49 24.31
C ILE A 7 -28.74 -15.07 23.80
N LEU A 8 -28.58 -16.39 23.83
CA LEU A 8 -27.37 -17.08 23.36
C LEU A 8 -27.22 -16.97 21.83
N ALA A 9 -28.31 -17.08 21.07
CA ALA A 9 -28.32 -16.89 19.62
C ALA A 9 -27.99 -15.44 19.22
N GLY A 10 -28.50 -14.44 19.96
CA GLY A 10 -28.15 -13.04 19.77
C GLY A 10 -26.67 -12.75 20.02
N LEU A 11 -26.08 -13.33 21.07
CA LEU A 11 -24.63 -13.22 21.35
C LEU A 11 -23.77 -13.88 20.26
N PHE A 12 -24.22 -15.01 19.71
CA PHE A 12 -23.53 -15.68 18.59
C PHE A 12 -23.60 -14.84 17.29
N MET A 13 -24.73 -14.19 17.01
CA MET A 13 -24.87 -13.30 15.85
C MET A 13 -24.02 -12.02 15.97
N MET A 14 -23.91 -11.43 17.17
CA MET A 14 -23.04 -10.27 17.41
C MET A 14 -21.55 -10.61 17.23
N PHE A 15 -21.14 -11.85 17.47
CA PHE A 15 -19.78 -12.33 17.22
C PHE A 15 -19.48 -12.44 15.70
N GLN A 16 -20.48 -12.77 14.88
CA GLN A 16 -20.33 -12.83 13.41
C GLN A 16 -20.28 -11.44 12.78
N PHE A 17 -21.06 -10.47 13.28
CA PHE A 17 -21.01 -9.07 12.82
C PHE A 17 -19.71 -8.34 13.24
N GLY A 18 -19.01 -8.82 14.27
CA GLY A 18 -17.67 -8.33 14.64
C GLY A 18 -16.57 -8.72 13.65
N PHE A 19 -16.73 -9.83 12.92
CA PHE A 19 -15.76 -10.32 11.95
C PHE A 19 -15.78 -9.55 10.62
N SER A 20 -16.86 -8.81 10.33
CA SER A 20 -17.00 -7.98 9.12
C SER A 20 -16.13 -6.72 9.09
N LEU A 21 -15.45 -6.35 10.19
CA LEU A 21 -14.56 -5.19 10.24
C LEU A 21 -13.08 -5.51 9.89
N SER A 22 -12.77 -6.72 9.44
CA SER A 22 -11.39 -7.17 9.24
C SER A 22 -10.64 -6.52 8.05
N CYS A 23 -11.29 -5.75 7.17
CA CYS A 23 -10.54 -4.89 6.25
C CYS A 23 -10.31 -3.52 6.92
N SER A 24 -9.56 -3.54 8.03
CA SER A 24 -9.06 -2.31 8.64
C SER A 24 -8.14 -1.61 7.63
N MET A 25 -8.29 -0.29 7.54
CA MET A 25 -7.97 0.52 6.36
C MET A 25 -6.63 0.16 5.68
N PRO A 26 -6.62 -0.06 4.36
CA PRO A 26 -5.38 -0.33 3.64
C PRO A 26 -4.42 0.83 3.83
N ARG A 27 -3.14 0.52 4.12
CA ARG A 27 -2.07 1.53 4.15
C ARG A 27 -2.03 2.20 2.77
N ARG A 28 -2.45 3.46 2.70
CA ARG A 28 -2.56 4.23 1.46
C ARG A 28 -2.18 5.67 1.67
N TYR A 29 -1.91 6.35 0.56
CA TYR A 29 -1.74 7.79 0.54
C TYR A 29 -3.07 8.53 0.63
N GLU A 30 -3.12 9.49 1.54
CA GLU A 30 -4.27 10.35 1.82
C GLU A 30 -3.85 11.81 1.71
N ILE A 31 -4.74 12.64 1.16
CA ILE A 31 -4.58 14.09 1.12
C ILE A 31 -5.57 14.65 2.13
N LYS A 32 -5.09 15.28 3.19
CA LYS A 32 -5.92 15.87 4.24
C LYS A 32 -5.41 17.26 4.56
N GLU A 33 -6.27 18.27 4.47
CA GLU A 33 -5.91 19.67 4.82
C GLU A 33 -4.62 20.14 4.12
N ASN A 34 -4.45 19.75 2.85
CA ASN A 34 -3.26 19.98 2.04
C ASN A 34 -1.98 19.25 2.53
N ASP A 35 -2.04 18.40 3.54
CA ASP A 35 -0.97 17.47 3.90
C ASP A 35 -1.11 16.15 3.16
N ILE A 36 0.04 15.53 2.89
CA ILE A 36 0.15 14.18 2.35
C ILE A 36 0.47 13.24 3.49
N LEU A 37 -0.38 12.25 3.72
CA LEU A 37 -0.23 11.25 4.76
C LEU A 37 -0.11 9.87 4.12
N TYR A 38 0.68 9.00 4.71
CA TYR A 38 0.70 7.57 4.42
C TYR A 38 0.34 6.81 5.68
N SER A 39 -0.75 6.04 5.65
CA SER A 39 -1.23 5.29 6.83
C SER A 39 -1.41 6.17 8.07
N GLY A 40 -1.89 7.40 7.89
CA GLY A 40 -2.09 8.39 8.95
C GLY A 40 -0.84 9.16 9.39
N ILE A 41 0.34 8.88 8.83
CA ILE A 41 1.60 9.56 9.16
C ILE A 41 1.95 10.57 8.06
N SER A 42 2.26 11.82 8.43
CA SER A 42 2.64 12.89 7.49
C SER A 42 3.95 12.55 6.77
N VAL A 43 3.92 12.63 5.44
CA VAL A 43 5.08 12.43 4.55
C VAL A 43 5.83 13.75 4.44
N LYS A 44 7.13 13.75 4.76
CA LYS A 44 7.96 14.96 4.80
C LYS A 44 8.58 15.27 3.43
N GLY A 45 8.80 16.57 3.19
CA GLY A 45 9.52 17.05 2.00
C GLY A 45 8.77 16.85 0.67
N VAL A 46 7.46 16.63 0.72
CA VAL A 46 6.63 16.44 -0.48
C VAL A 46 6.32 17.78 -1.12
N ASP A 47 6.56 17.88 -2.42
CA ASP A 47 6.01 18.94 -3.24
C ASP A 47 4.51 18.65 -3.50
N LYS A 48 3.67 19.27 -2.67
CA LYS A 48 2.22 19.02 -2.63
C LYS A 48 1.51 19.37 -3.94
N SER A 49 1.99 20.34 -4.70
CA SER A 49 1.35 20.79 -5.95
C SER A 49 1.57 19.84 -7.11
N SER A 50 2.67 19.08 -7.10
CA SER A 50 2.99 18.07 -8.11
C SER A 50 2.76 16.63 -7.64
N PHE A 51 2.28 16.43 -6.41
CA PHE A 51 2.07 15.12 -5.83
C PHE A 51 1.03 14.29 -6.61
N LYS A 52 1.39 13.05 -6.91
CA LYS A 52 0.54 12.07 -7.59
C LYS A 52 0.71 10.70 -6.97
N LYS A 53 -0.42 10.08 -6.60
CA LYS A 53 -0.46 8.67 -6.20
C LYS A 53 -0.25 7.79 -7.44
N LEU A 54 0.68 6.84 -7.35
CA LEU A 54 0.91 5.85 -8.40
C LEU A 54 0.14 4.56 -8.09
N ASP A 55 0.17 4.12 -6.84
CA ASP A 55 -0.67 3.04 -6.32
C ASP A 55 -0.93 3.19 -4.80
N ILE A 56 -1.19 2.09 -4.08
CA ILE A 56 -1.43 2.09 -2.63
C ILE A 56 -0.16 2.43 -1.84
N ASN A 57 1.01 1.93 -2.26
CA ASN A 57 2.30 2.02 -1.60
C ASN A 57 3.27 3.03 -2.25
N LEU A 58 3.07 3.40 -3.51
CA LEU A 58 3.93 4.27 -4.32
C LEU A 58 3.23 5.58 -4.68
N ALA A 59 3.97 6.67 -4.56
CA ALA A 59 3.58 7.99 -5.03
C ALA A 59 4.80 8.73 -5.57
N LYS A 60 4.57 9.81 -6.31
CA LYS A 60 5.64 10.69 -6.79
C LYS A 60 5.25 12.15 -6.64
N ASP A 61 6.24 13.01 -6.63
CA ASP A 61 6.08 14.42 -6.95
C ASP A 61 7.05 14.79 -8.09
N LYS A 62 7.28 16.09 -8.34
CA LYS A 62 8.21 16.55 -9.38
C LYS A 62 9.68 16.25 -9.09
N ASN A 63 10.04 15.97 -7.83
CA ASN A 63 11.42 15.83 -7.36
C ASN A 63 11.75 14.42 -6.85
N ASN A 64 10.75 13.65 -6.41
CA ASN A 64 10.95 12.43 -5.64
C ASN A 64 9.92 11.34 -5.99
N ILE A 65 10.29 10.10 -5.68
CA ILE A 65 9.37 8.96 -5.59
C ILE A 65 9.32 8.51 -4.13
N TYR A 66 8.14 8.16 -3.67
CA TYR A 66 7.89 7.76 -2.30
C TYR A 66 7.35 6.34 -2.26
N TYR A 67 7.93 5.50 -1.41
CA TYR A 67 7.40 4.18 -1.06
C TYR A 67 7.01 4.16 0.41
N ARG A 68 5.74 3.87 0.69
CA ARG A 68 5.16 3.79 2.03
C ARG A 68 5.45 5.04 2.89
N GLY A 69 5.39 6.21 2.26
CA GLY A 69 5.65 7.50 2.89
C GLY A 69 7.13 7.83 3.12
N LYS A 70 8.07 7.01 2.62
CA LYS A 70 9.52 7.30 2.62
C LYS A 70 9.99 7.69 1.23
N ASN A 71 10.84 8.69 1.13
CA ASN A 71 11.49 9.06 -0.13
C ASN A 71 12.46 7.94 -0.54
N LEU A 72 12.32 7.42 -1.77
CA LEU A 72 13.22 6.45 -2.37
C LEU A 72 14.46 7.16 -2.91
N LYS A 73 15.60 6.94 -2.25
CA LYS A 73 16.90 7.43 -2.73
C LYS A 73 17.46 6.54 -3.84
N ASN A 74 18.46 7.08 -4.54
CA ASN A 74 19.24 6.39 -5.57
C ASN A 74 18.41 5.93 -6.78
N LEU A 75 17.27 6.59 -7.03
CA LEU A 75 16.40 6.33 -8.17
C LEU A 75 16.42 7.54 -9.09
N ASP A 76 16.63 7.31 -10.38
CA ASP A 76 16.58 8.35 -11.40
C ASP A 76 15.12 8.65 -11.79
N LEU A 77 14.61 9.81 -11.36
CA LEU A 77 13.22 10.21 -11.58
C LEU A 77 12.88 10.47 -13.06
N GLU A 78 13.85 10.97 -13.83
CA GLU A 78 13.64 11.35 -15.24
C GLU A 78 13.35 10.13 -16.11
N THR A 79 14.03 9.02 -15.82
CA THR A 79 13.90 7.76 -16.58
C THR A 79 12.99 6.73 -15.92
N PHE A 80 12.37 7.07 -14.77
CA PHE A 80 11.47 6.19 -14.05
C PHE A 80 10.30 5.69 -14.91
N LYS A 81 10.11 4.37 -14.96
CA LYS A 81 9.00 3.70 -15.64
C LYS A 81 8.49 2.52 -14.83
N VAL A 82 7.17 2.37 -14.78
CA VAL A 82 6.54 1.16 -14.24
C VAL A 82 6.72 0.02 -15.24
N VAL A 83 7.16 -1.14 -14.76
CA VAL A 83 7.40 -2.34 -15.58
C VAL A 83 6.26 -3.33 -15.43
N SER A 84 5.92 -3.71 -14.20
CA SER A 84 4.86 -4.69 -13.93
C SER A 84 4.00 -4.31 -12.73
N TRP A 85 2.79 -4.86 -12.73
CA TRP A 85 1.82 -4.76 -11.65
C TRP A 85 1.59 -6.14 -11.06
N TYR A 86 1.60 -6.24 -9.73
CA TYR A 86 1.08 -7.40 -9.03
C TYR A 86 -0.45 -7.38 -9.14
N GLU A 87 -1.00 -8.39 -9.82
CA GLU A 87 -2.44 -8.59 -9.89
C GLU A 87 -2.86 -9.67 -8.90
N PRO A 88 -3.69 -9.33 -7.91
CA PRO A 88 -4.20 -10.34 -7.00
C PRO A 88 -5.11 -11.29 -7.79
N VAL A 89 -4.76 -12.58 -7.78
CA VAL A 89 -5.61 -13.62 -8.35
C VAL A 89 -7.01 -13.51 -7.73
N PRO A 90 -8.12 -13.56 -8.49
CA PRO A 90 -9.44 -13.65 -7.91
C PRO A 90 -9.60 -15.03 -7.24
N HIS A 91 -9.66 -15.09 -5.91
CA HIS A 91 -9.81 -16.37 -5.20
C HIS A 91 -11.32 -16.67 -5.07
N PRO A 92 -11.80 -17.87 -5.44
CA PRO A 92 -13.18 -18.27 -5.18
C PRO A 92 -13.39 -18.48 -3.67
N VAL A 93 -14.02 -17.49 -3.05
CA VAL A 93 -14.90 -17.55 -1.88
C VAL A 93 -14.31 -17.90 -0.48
N TRP A 94 -13.14 -18.53 -0.31
CA TRP A 94 -12.64 -18.85 1.05
C TRP A 94 -11.21 -18.38 1.31
N GLY A 95 -11.08 -17.09 1.63
CA GLY A 95 -9.84 -16.49 2.09
C GLY A 95 -9.94 -14.97 2.10
N MET A 96 -10.34 -14.39 3.23
CA MET A 96 -10.50 -12.95 3.46
C MET A 96 -9.14 -12.23 3.56
N SER A 97 -8.31 -12.35 2.53
CA SER A 97 -7.10 -11.58 2.36
C SER A 97 -7.41 -10.40 1.44
N CYS A 98 -7.40 -9.17 1.98
CA CYS A 98 -7.49 -7.95 1.16
C CYS A 98 -6.17 -7.81 0.36
N LYS A 99 -6.08 -8.49 -0.79
CA LYS A 99 -4.98 -8.31 -1.74
C LYS A 99 -5.34 -7.20 -2.73
N PHE A 100 -4.48 -6.21 -2.86
CA PHE A 100 -4.68 -5.07 -3.76
C PHE A 100 -3.73 -5.15 -4.94
N ARG A 101 -4.12 -4.56 -6.07
CA ARG A 101 -3.22 -4.33 -7.20
C ARG A 101 -2.19 -3.27 -6.80
N TYR A 102 -0.90 -3.55 -6.99
CA TYR A 102 0.20 -2.61 -6.75
C TYR A 102 1.31 -2.80 -7.78
N ILE A 103 2.16 -1.80 -7.95
CA ILE A 103 3.36 -1.84 -8.81
C ILE A 103 4.33 -2.83 -8.17
N GLU A 104 4.66 -3.88 -8.91
CA GLU A 104 5.60 -4.91 -8.46
C GLU A 104 7.02 -4.56 -8.89
N ARG A 105 7.18 -4.16 -10.16
CA ARG A 105 8.47 -3.78 -10.73
C ARG A 105 8.43 -2.42 -11.39
N PHE A 106 9.53 -1.71 -11.28
CA PHE A 106 9.79 -0.44 -11.95
C PHE A 106 11.26 -0.37 -12.36
N ARG A 107 11.59 0.53 -13.29
CA ARG A 107 12.94 0.70 -13.79
C ARG A 107 13.29 2.17 -13.91
N ASP A 108 14.58 2.43 -13.97
CA ASP A 108 15.17 3.70 -14.37
C ASP A 108 16.32 3.45 -15.36
N LYS A 109 17.24 4.40 -15.51
CA LYS A 109 18.45 4.28 -16.34
C LYS A 109 19.51 3.35 -15.75
N ASN A 110 19.49 3.14 -14.44
CA ASN A 110 20.47 2.36 -13.69
C ASN A 110 20.06 0.88 -13.62
N GLY A 111 18.76 0.57 -13.70
CA GLY A 111 18.31 -0.82 -13.73
C GLY A 111 16.80 -1.00 -13.59
N GLU A 112 16.40 -2.25 -13.39
CA GLU A 112 15.05 -2.65 -13.02
C GLU A 112 15.05 -3.21 -11.60
N TYR A 113 14.03 -2.81 -10.84
CA TYR A 113 13.87 -3.01 -9.41
C TYR A 113 12.49 -3.58 -9.12
N GLY A 114 12.44 -4.54 -8.19
CA GLY A 114 11.22 -4.95 -7.54
C GLY A 114 10.99 -4.18 -6.24
N ILE A 115 9.76 -4.20 -5.74
CA ILE A 115 9.45 -3.67 -4.41
C ILE A 115 10.21 -4.41 -3.28
N GLU A 116 10.66 -5.64 -3.54
CA GLU A 116 11.51 -6.46 -2.67
C GLU A 116 12.91 -5.86 -2.48
N ASP A 117 13.41 -5.09 -3.44
CA ASP A 117 14.74 -4.46 -3.40
C ASP A 117 14.77 -3.20 -2.51
N ILE A 118 13.60 -2.74 -2.04
CA ILE A 118 13.46 -1.56 -1.20
C ILE A 118 13.64 -1.94 0.28
N SER A 119 14.73 -1.46 0.88
CA SER A 119 15.03 -1.65 2.29
C SER A 119 15.22 -0.29 2.97
N ASP A 120 14.43 -0.01 4.00
CA ASP A 120 14.44 1.25 4.75
C ASP A 120 14.28 2.53 3.90
N GLY A 121 13.65 2.44 2.73
CA GLY A 121 13.48 3.57 1.81
C GLY A 121 14.68 3.80 0.87
N GLU A 122 15.61 2.87 0.82
CA GLU A 122 16.70 2.87 -0.15
C GLU A 122 16.59 1.65 -1.05
N LEU A 123 16.93 1.82 -2.33
CA LEU A 123 17.11 0.71 -3.24
C LEU A 123 18.45 0.05 -2.91
N LYS A 124 18.40 -1.17 -2.41
CA LYS A 124 19.60 -1.99 -2.26
C LYS A 124 19.84 -2.65 -3.61
N LEU A 125 20.74 -2.04 -4.37
CA LEU A 125 21.35 -2.67 -5.52
C LEU A 125 22.20 -3.84 -4.99
N GLU A 126 21.65 -5.04 -4.95
CA GLU A 126 22.51 -6.22 -4.97
C GLU A 126 23.17 -6.22 -6.35
N GLU A 127 24.50 -6.12 -6.38
CA GLU A 127 25.28 -6.46 -7.58
C GLU A 127 24.92 -7.91 -7.92
N ARG A 128 23.98 -8.09 -8.85
CA ARG A 128 23.70 -9.41 -9.41
C ARG A 128 24.88 -9.74 -10.31
N GLU A 129 25.87 -10.42 -9.73
CA GLU A 129 27.01 -11.08 -10.40
C GLU A 129 26.54 -12.07 -11.48
#